data_AF-A0A0B7MF79-F1
#
_entry.id   AF-A0A0B7MF79-F1
#
_cell.length_a   1.000
_cell.length_b   1.000
_cell.length_c   1.000
_cell.angle_alpha   90.00
_cell.angle_beta   90.00
_cell.angle_gamma   90.00
#
_symmetry.space_group_name_H-M   'P 1'
#
loop_
_entity.id
_entity.type
_entity.pdbx_description
1 polymer ?
#
loop_
_entity_poly.entity_id
_entity_poly.type
_entity_poly.pdbx_seq_one_letter_code
_entity_poly.pdbx_strand_id
1 'polypeptide(L)'
;MLQRFCNAFGVVPGMGTSECFAPRVIGEVATYGGIPLYSDYENARLLIYWGRQPAFSAAPLLRKIFDVRDRGGKIIVIDPLQFHLGARADQFIFIEPGTDLALALAMLTVIVEDDLWDHEFVNQHTNDPGLRQLRQHLNGGNRDGVTYSPQWAEKITGIPAEVIRNLAREYATTAGACIIVGHGIEGKINVTQTARAIALLRVVTGHIDQKGCDVLVDGSPNFNPKFFFNHLIQPDYVEPDELRLFGHSTTFTPDGCTYPLLFMMQGVHATPDMLRDLRNNTIKATFIQGGNPLRMLANSEGVRQAFLNAELNVVCELYHTETTAVSDIVLPTTSYLERTDPEWFKYDYALPIVNLRRKLIQIGECKCEGEILIELAQKLGLQEYFPSTDISYYIDELFAREKFSYKDLEESENGIPFGSIMFNKLVVGLGSEICRGER
;
A
#
# COMPACT_ATOMS: atom_id res chain seq x y z
N MET A 1 -5.40 -7.91 -15.75
CA MET A 1 -6.21 -7.82 -17.00
C MET A 1 -6.37 -6.39 -17.48
N LEU A 2 -6.92 -5.45 -16.68
CA LEU A 2 -7.13 -4.05 -17.12
C LEU A 2 -5.89 -3.40 -17.74
N GLN A 3 -4.73 -3.46 -17.06
CA GLN A 3 -3.50 -2.89 -17.60
C GLN A 3 -3.06 -3.52 -18.93
N ARG A 4 -3.17 -4.85 -19.08
CA ARG A 4 -2.91 -5.55 -20.34
C ARG A 4 -3.80 -4.99 -21.46
N PHE A 5 -5.09 -4.80 -21.17
CA PHE A 5 -6.05 -4.24 -22.12
C PHE A 5 -5.70 -2.80 -22.49
N CYS A 6 -5.45 -1.94 -21.52
CA CYS A 6 -5.08 -0.54 -21.75
C CYS A 6 -3.83 -0.43 -22.62
N ASN A 7 -2.77 -1.18 -22.30
CA ASN A 7 -1.52 -1.14 -23.04
C ASN A 7 -1.68 -1.68 -24.47
N ALA A 8 -2.44 -2.77 -24.65
CA ALA A 8 -2.76 -3.31 -25.99
C ALA A 8 -3.61 -2.33 -26.82
N PHE A 9 -4.50 -1.58 -26.18
CA PHE A 9 -5.30 -0.53 -26.82
C PHE A 9 -4.50 0.76 -27.08
N GLY A 10 -3.31 0.91 -26.49
CA GLY A 10 -2.44 2.08 -26.65
C GLY A 10 -2.74 3.23 -25.68
N VAL A 11 -3.31 2.94 -24.50
CA VAL A 11 -3.62 3.94 -23.47
C VAL A 11 -3.02 3.58 -22.12
N VAL A 12 -2.72 4.58 -21.30
CA VAL A 12 -2.27 4.39 -19.91
C VAL A 12 -3.49 4.17 -19.02
N PRO A 13 -3.56 3.09 -18.22
CA PRO A 13 -4.66 2.89 -17.28
C PRO A 13 -4.66 4.00 -16.21
N GLY A 14 -5.85 4.36 -15.71
CA GLY A 14 -5.99 5.14 -14.47
C GLY A 14 -6.17 4.22 -13.26
N MET A 15 -5.85 4.70 -12.05
CA MET A 15 -6.13 3.96 -10.80
C MET A 15 -6.67 4.90 -9.71
N GLY A 16 -7.62 4.39 -8.92
CA GLY A 16 -8.26 5.11 -7.80
C GLY A 16 -7.50 5.09 -6.47
N THR A 17 -6.27 4.58 -6.40
CA THR A 17 -5.50 4.46 -5.15
C THR A 17 -4.62 5.69 -4.86
N SER A 18 -4.84 6.82 -5.52
CA SER A 18 -3.98 8.01 -5.35
C SER A 18 -3.98 8.57 -3.91
N GLU A 19 -5.05 8.34 -3.15
CA GLU A 19 -5.24 8.86 -1.78
C GLU A 19 -4.87 7.85 -0.67
N CYS A 20 -4.95 6.56 -0.98
CA CYS A 20 -4.74 5.46 -0.04
C CYS A 20 -3.48 4.70 -0.44
N PHE A 21 -2.70 4.24 0.53
CA PHE A 21 -1.56 3.36 0.32
C PHE A 21 -0.38 4.01 -0.45
N ALA A 22 -0.56 4.50 -1.67
CA ALA A 22 0.52 4.98 -2.52
C ALA A 22 1.34 6.14 -1.94
N PRO A 23 0.76 7.19 -1.33
CA PRO A 23 1.57 8.24 -0.74
C PRO A 23 2.45 7.75 0.43
N ARG A 24 1.99 6.73 1.17
CA ARG A 24 2.77 6.05 2.20
C ARG A 24 3.89 5.22 1.58
N VAL A 25 3.60 4.45 0.54
CA VAL A 25 4.61 3.65 -0.17
C VAL A 25 5.71 4.52 -0.75
N ILE A 26 5.38 5.68 -1.34
CA ILE A 26 6.38 6.65 -1.80
C ILE A 26 7.32 7.05 -0.66
N GLY A 27 6.77 7.35 0.52
CA GLY A 27 7.56 7.73 1.70
C GLY A 27 8.44 6.58 2.22
N GLU A 28 7.89 5.37 2.32
CA GLU A 28 8.57 4.19 2.86
C GLU A 28 9.63 3.63 1.89
N VAL A 29 9.30 3.46 0.61
CA VAL A 29 10.24 3.00 -0.43
C VAL A 29 11.37 4.00 -0.64
N ALA A 30 11.09 5.30 -0.63
CA ALA A 30 12.14 6.31 -0.73
C ALA A 30 13.08 6.34 0.51
N THR A 31 12.70 5.69 1.62
CA THR A 31 13.49 5.65 2.85
C THR A 31 14.33 4.37 2.96
N TYR A 32 13.73 3.19 2.76
CA TYR A 32 14.42 1.90 2.93
C TYR A 32 14.17 0.89 1.79
N GLY A 33 13.66 1.34 0.64
CA GLY A 33 13.57 0.52 -0.57
C GLY A 33 12.47 -0.55 -0.59
N GLY A 34 11.54 -0.51 0.36
CA GLY A 34 10.44 -1.49 0.45
C GLY A 34 9.27 -0.99 1.27
N ILE A 35 8.35 -1.90 1.62
CA ILE A 35 7.22 -1.64 2.51
C ILE A 35 7.09 -2.77 3.55
N PRO A 36 6.95 -2.45 4.85
CA PRO A 36 6.66 -3.43 5.87
C PRO A 36 5.19 -3.83 5.75
N LEU A 37 4.98 -5.01 5.16
CA LEU A 37 3.65 -5.57 4.97
C LEU A 37 3.25 -6.50 6.11
N TYR A 38 4.22 -6.97 6.90
CA TYR A 38 4.01 -7.88 8.01
C TYR A 38 4.52 -7.26 9.31
N SER A 39 3.70 -7.25 10.35
CA SER A 39 4.18 -6.98 11.72
C SER A 39 4.32 -8.32 12.43
N ASP A 40 5.46 -8.57 13.08
CA ASP A 40 5.72 -9.84 13.76
C ASP A 40 4.98 -9.96 15.10
N TYR A 41 3.65 -10.07 15.01
CA TYR A 41 2.72 -10.18 16.13
C TYR A 41 3.05 -11.32 17.08
N GLU A 42 3.83 -12.32 16.70
CA GLU A 42 4.15 -13.46 17.56
C GLU A 42 5.26 -13.10 18.56
N ASN A 43 6.16 -12.19 18.18
CA ASN A 43 7.34 -11.83 18.97
C ASN A 43 7.31 -10.37 19.47
N ALA A 44 6.42 -9.53 18.94
CA ALA A 44 6.31 -8.13 19.33
C ALA A 44 6.01 -7.96 20.84
N ARG A 45 6.61 -6.92 21.43
CA ARG A 45 6.43 -6.50 22.83
C ARG A 45 5.66 -5.19 22.92
N LEU A 46 5.65 -4.39 21.86
CA LEU A 46 4.89 -3.16 21.75
C LEU A 46 4.24 -3.05 20.37
N LEU A 47 2.94 -2.78 20.33
CA LEU A 47 2.20 -2.44 19.12
C LEU A 47 1.71 -1.00 19.24
N ILE A 48 2.13 -0.13 18.33
CA ILE A 48 1.60 1.23 18.20
C ILE A 48 0.66 1.26 17.00
N TYR A 49 -0.65 1.29 17.25
CA TYR A 49 -1.66 1.50 16.21
C TYR A 49 -1.86 2.99 16.00
N TRP A 50 -1.44 3.50 14.85
CA TRP A 50 -1.47 4.93 14.53
C TRP A 50 -2.45 5.21 13.38
N GLY A 51 -3.59 5.82 13.72
CA GLY A 51 -4.66 6.11 12.76
C GLY A 51 -5.25 4.84 12.12
N ARG A 52 -5.30 3.73 12.87
CA ARG A 52 -5.78 2.42 12.36
C ARG A 52 -6.76 1.78 13.32
N GLN A 53 -7.92 1.38 12.80
CA GLN A 53 -8.93 0.63 13.53
C GLN A 53 -9.16 -0.77 12.94
N PRO A 54 -8.39 -1.79 13.35
CA PRO A 54 -8.50 -3.15 12.80
C PRO A 54 -9.85 -3.81 13.11
N ALA A 55 -10.60 -3.36 14.12
CA ALA A 55 -11.93 -3.91 14.38
C ALA A 55 -12.92 -3.70 13.22
N PHE A 56 -12.72 -2.66 12.41
CA PHE A 56 -13.55 -2.38 11.23
C PHE A 56 -12.87 -2.76 9.92
N SER A 57 -11.54 -2.71 9.86
CA SER A 57 -10.79 -2.89 8.61
C SER A 57 -10.10 -4.24 8.45
N ALA A 58 -9.91 -4.98 9.54
CA ALA A 58 -9.21 -6.27 9.54
C ALA A 58 -9.60 -7.09 10.80
N ALA A 59 -10.89 -7.34 11.00
CA ALA A 59 -11.38 -7.97 12.23
C ALA A 59 -10.67 -9.31 12.59
N PRO A 60 -10.29 -10.18 11.63
CA PRO A 60 -9.52 -11.39 11.94
C PRO A 60 -8.17 -11.14 12.62
N LEU A 61 -7.54 -9.97 12.42
CA LEU A 61 -6.30 -9.59 13.08
C LEU A 61 -6.43 -9.38 14.59
N LEU A 62 -7.63 -9.06 15.09
CA LEU A 62 -7.83 -8.71 16.51
C LEU A 62 -7.30 -9.80 17.45
N ARG A 63 -7.41 -11.08 17.06
CA ARG A 63 -6.89 -12.18 17.87
C ARG A 63 -5.38 -12.05 18.07
N LYS A 64 -4.62 -11.88 16.99
CA LYS A 64 -3.15 -11.73 17.04
C LYS A 64 -2.72 -10.50 17.85
N ILE A 65 -3.50 -9.41 17.74
CA ILE A 65 -3.25 -8.17 18.47
C ILE A 65 -3.37 -8.41 19.98
N PHE A 66 -4.46 -9.03 20.43
CA PHE A 66 -4.65 -9.31 21.85
C PHE A 66 -3.73 -10.43 22.37
N ASP A 67 -3.33 -11.38 21.53
CA ASP A 67 -2.34 -12.39 21.90
C ASP A 67 -0.98 -11.75 22.27
N VAL A 68 -0.60 -10.61 21.66
CA VAL A 68 0.60 -9.84 22.09
C VAL A 68 0.45 -9.38 23.53
N ARG A 69 -0.72 -8.82 23.88
CA ARG A 69 -1.00 -8.35 25.24
C ARG A 69 -1.06 -9.50 26.25
N ASP A 70 -1.67 -10.61 25.88
CA ASP A 70 -1.76 -11.82 26.73
C ASP A 70 -0.36 -12.41 27.03
N ARG A 71 0.63 -12.20 26.14
CA ARG A 71 2.05 -12.53 26.36
C ARG A 71 2.86 -11.43 27.07
N GLY A 72 2.18 -10.44 27.65
CA GLY A 72 2.78 -9.34 28.42
C GLY A 72 3.32 -8.18 27.57
N GLY A 73 3.00 -8.13 26.27
CA GLY A 73 3.24 -6.94 25.45
C GLY A 73 2.22 -5.84 25.71
N LYS A 74 2.42 -4.68 25.09
CA LYS A 74 1.53 -3.52 25.20
C LYS A 74 0.95 -3.09 23.86
N ILE A 75 -0.25 -2.51 23.91
CA ILE A 75 -0.94 -1.91 22.78
C ILE A 75 -1.11 -0.42 23.09
N ILE A 76 -0.52 0.43 22.27
CA ILE A 76 -0.73 1.88 22.27
C ILE A 76 -1.56 2.24 21.04
N VAL A 77 -2.56 3.10 21.20
CA VAL A 77 -3.36 3.62 20.09
C VAL A 77 -3.21 5.13 20.02
N ILE A 78 -2.85 5.64 18.85
CA ILE A 78 -2.77 7.08 18.54
C ILE A 78 -3.85 7.36 17.50
N ASP A 79 -4.90 8.07 17.91
CA ASP A 79 -6.06 8.35 17.05
C ASP A 79 -6.82 9.57 17.60
N PRO A 80 -7.41 10.44 16.75
CA PRO A 80 -8.35 11.47 17.21
C PRO A 80 -9.64 10.88 17.77
N LEU A 81 -9.98 9.61 17.48
CA LEU A 81 -11.25 9.00 17.89
C LEU A 81 -11.02 7.69 18.65
N GLN A 82 -11.50 7.63 19.89
CA GLN A 82 -11.39 6.44 20.72
C GLN A 82 -12.48 5.41 20.35
N PHE A 83 -12.19 4.58 19.35
CA PHE A 83 -13.01 3.43 18.95
C PHE A 83 -12.62 2.13 19.71
N HIS A 84 -13.10 0.97 19.23
CA HIS A 84 -12.95 -0.35 19.84
C HIS A 84 -11.53 -0.70 20.33
N LEU A 85 -10.53 -0.61 19.45
CA LEU A 85 -9.14 -0.91 19.86
C LEU A 85 -8.62 0.11 20.87
N GLY A 86 -8.90 1.41 20.68
CA GLY A 86 -8.48 2.47 21.59
C GLY A 86 -9.10 2.37 22.99
N ALA A 87 -10.31 1.82 23.10
CA ALA A 87 -10.96 1.54 24.39
C ALA A 87 -10.39 0.31 25.12
N ARG A 88 -9.58 -0.51 24.43
CA ARG A 88 -8.95 -1.73 24.98
C ARG A 88 -7.42 -1.65 25.02
N ALA A 89 -6.84 -0.56 24.54
CA ALA A 89 -5.41 -0.31 24.53
C ALA A 89 -4.90 -0.04 25.95
N ASP A 90 -3.62 -0.36 26.19
CA ASP A 90 -2.93 -0.04 27.44
C ASP A 90 -2.72 1.48 27.57
N GLN A 91 -2.57 2.16 26.43
CA GLN A 91 -2.56 3.61 26.35
C GLN A 91 -3.31 4.09 25.10
N PHE A 92 -4.15 5.10 25.28
CA PHE A 92 -4.76 5.86 24.19
C PHE A 92 -4.21 7.28 24.20
N ILE A 93 -3.70 7.73 23.06
CA ILE A 93 -3.13 9.06 22.86
C ILE A 93 -4.02 9.79 21.86
N PHE A 94 -4.71 10.81 22.35
CA PHE A 94 -5.52 11.69 21.51
C PHE A 94 -4.59 12.64 20.75
N ILE A 95 -4.74 12.69 19.43
CA ILE A 95 -3.97 13.59 18.56
C ILE A 95 -4.90 14.52 17.80
N GLU A 96 -4.51 15.78 17.64
CA GLU A 96 -5.19 16.71 16.74
C GLU A 96 -5.11 16.21 15.29
N PRO A 97 -6.23 16.09 14.55
CA PRO A 97 -6.23 15.54 13.20
C PRO A 97 -5.23 16.21 12.24
N GLY A 98 -4.39 15.41 11.58
CA GLY A 98 -3.43 15.89 10.57
C GLY A 98 -2.10 16.41 11.12
N THR A 99 -1.87 16.29 12.43
CA THR A 99 -0.67 16.76 13.11
C THR A 99 0.37 15.66 13.38
N ASP A 100 0.15 14.47 12.82
CA ASP A 100 0.94 13.26 13.00
C ASP A 100 2.44 13.45 12.66
N LEU A 101 2.73 14.25 11.63
CA LEU A 101 4.11 14.59 11.27
C LEU A 101 4.84 15.31 12.42
N ALA A 102 4.17 16.21 13.13
CA ALA A 102 4.77 16.92 14.25
C ALA A 102 5.07 15.97 15.41
N LEU A 103 4.18 15.00 15.67
CA LEU A 103 4.42 13.95 16.67
C LEU A 103 5.64 13.10 16.28
N ALA A 104 5.69 12.59 15.05
CA ALA A 104 6.79 11.74 14.59
C ALA A 104 8.14 12.46 14.65
N LEU A 105 8.19 13.74 14.22
CA LEU A 105 9.41 14.56 14.30
C LEU A 105 9.85 14.82 15.74
N ALA A 106 8.91 15.08 16.66
CA ALA A 106 9.26 15.26 18.06
C ALA A 106 9.72 13.98 18.74
N MET A 107 9.15 12.83 18.38
CA MET A 107 9.66 11.53 18.82
C MET A 107 11.09 11.30 18.32
N LEU A 108 11.37 11.57 17.04
CA LEU A 108 12.73 11.49 16.49
C LEU A 108 13.70 12.39 17.24
N THR A 109 13.33 13.64 17.55
CA THR A 109 14.16 14.55 18.34
C THR A 109 14.52 13.95 19.71
N VAL A 110 13.55 13.37 20.42
CA VAL A 110 13.81 12.73 21.72
C VAL A 110 14.77 11.56 21.56
N ILE A 111 14.55 10.69 20.57
CA ILE A 111 15.39 9.50 20.34
C ILE A 111 16.83 9.89 20.00
N VAL A 112 17.01 10.90 19.14
CA VAL A 112 18.35 11.37 18.72
C VAL A 112 19.09 12.11 19.84
N GLU A 113 18.41 12.98 20.57
CA GLU A 113 19.03 13.80 21.63
C GLU A 113 19.28 13.02 22.92
N ASP A 114 18.40 12.07 23.27
CA ASP A 114 18.60 11.19 24.44
C ASP A 114 19.53 9.99 24.11
N ASP A 115 20.09 9.93 22.90
CA ASP A 115 21.00 8.88 22.42
C ASP A 115 20.42 7.45 22.47
N LEU A 116 19.14 7.31 22.11
CA LEU A 116 18.37 6.05 22.15
C LEU A 116 18.27 5.34 20.79
N TRP A 117 19.06 5.77 19.81
CA TRP A 117 19.07 5.19 18.47
C TRP A 117 20.06 4.01 18.39
N ASP A 118 19.83 3.10 17.44
CA ASP A 118 20.71 1.96 17.20
C ASP A 118 22.01 2.43 16.52
N HIS A 119 23.04 2.62 17.33
CA HIS A 119 24.35 3.08 16.88
C HIS A 119 24.98 2.19 15.83
N GLU A 120 24.86 0.88 15.96
CA GLU A 120 25.49 -0.06 15.04
C GLU A 120 24.78 -0.02 13.69
N PHE A 121 23.45 -0.18 13.71
CA PHE A 121 22.65 -0.22 12.51
C PHE A 121 22.74 1.08 11.72
N VAL A 122 22.57 2.23 12.39
CA VAL A 122 22.59 3.53 11.72
C VAL A 122 23.94 3.83 11.10
N ASN A 123 25.04 3.56 11.81
CA ASN A 123 26.38 3.88 11.29
C ASN A 123 26.79 3.00 10.11
N GLN A 124 26.28 1.77 10.03
CA GLN A 124 26.66 0.80 8.99
C GLN A 124 25.70 0.76 7.80
N HIS A 125 24.40 0.99 8.01
CA HIS A 125 23.35 0.70 7.03
C HIS A 125 22.50 1.90 6.63
N THR A 126 22.84 3.11 7.06
CA THR A 126 22.15 4.33 6.64
C THR A 126 23.06 5.31 5.92
N ASN A 127 22.46 6.27 5.23
CA ASN A 127 23.17 7.35 4.55
C ASN A 127 23.49 8.55 5.47
N ASP A 128 23.26 8.44 6.78
CA ASP A 128 23.59 9.49 7.75
C ASP A 128 24.27 8.93 9.02
N PRO A 129 25.51 8.39 8.92
CA PRO A 129 26.24 7.91 10.09
C PRO A 129 26.37 8.99 11.18
N GLY A 130 26.06 8.62 12.42
CA GLY A 130 26.00 9.51 13.57
C GLY A 130 24.77 10.45 13.58
N LEU A 131 23.81 10.25 12.68
CA LEU A 131 22.61 11.07 12.52
C LEU A 131 22.91 12.57 12.36
N ARG A 132 24.02 12.95 11.72
CA ARG A 132 24.44 14.36 11.66
C ARG A 132 23.44 15.24 10.93
N GLN A 133 22.99 14.80 9.75
CA GLN A 133 22.05 15.55 8.93
C GLN A 133 20.66 15.55 9.56
N LEU A 134 20.21 14.39 10.08
CA LEU A 134 18.93 14.29 10.76
C LEU A 134 18.92 15.15 12.03
N ARG A 135 19.95 15.08 12.87
CA ARG A 135 20.09 15.93 14.06
C ARG A 135 20.07 17.40 13.71
N GLN A 136 20.80 17.82 12.68
CA GLN A 136 20.75 19.21 12.20
C GLN A 136 19.33 19.60 11.77
N HIS A 137 18.64 18.74 11.02
CA HIS A 137 17.27 18.98 10.58
C HIS A 137 16.30 19.11 11.75
N LEU A 138 16.37 18.22 12.75
CA LEU A 138 15.50 18.23 13.93
C LEU A 138 15.74 19.46 14.82
N ASN A 139 16.97 20.00 14.84
CA ASN A 139 17.39 21.12 15.68
C ASN A 139 17.39 22.49 14.99
N GLY A 140 16.51 22.71 14.01
CA GLY A 140 16.31 24.02 13.39
C GLY A 140 17.09 24.27 12.10
N GLY A 141 17.86 23.30 11.62
CA GLY A 141 18.42 23.31 10.26
C GLY A 141 17.42 22.91 9.16
N ASN A 142 16.14 22.75 9.51
CA ASN A 142 15.05 22.56 8.57
C ASN A 142 14.58 23.90 7.97
N ARG A 143 13.70 23.81 6.95
CA ARG A 143 13.17 24.98 6.23
C ARG A 143 12.39 25.96 7.12
N ASP A 144 11.85 25.47 8.23
CA ASP A 144 10.98 26.24 9.12
C ASP A 144 11.80 26.95 10.23
N GLY A 145 13.10 26.65 10.35
CA GLY A 145 14.00 27.25 11.33
C GLY A 145 13.66 26.92 12.78
N VAL A 146 12.91 25.84 13.03
CA VAL A 146 12.42 25.48 14.37
C VAL A 146 13.02 24.17 14.86
N THR A 147 13.31 24.09 16.16
CA THR A 147 13.57 22.79 16.79
C THR A 147 12.27 22.02 16.94
N TYR A 148 12.19 20.82 16.36
CA TYR A 148 11.03 19.93 16.48
C TYR A 148 11.00 19.24 17.86
N SER A 149 10.99 20.02 18.93
CA SER A 149 10.98 19.53 20.32
C SER A 149 9.60 19.02 20.74
N PRO A 150 9.51 18.22 21.82
CA PRO A 150 8.22 17.86 22.43
C PRO A 150 7.36 19.08 22.80
N GLN A 151 7.95 20.17 23.29
CA GLN A 151 7.21 21.41 23.59
C GLN A 151 6.68 22.12 22.36
N TRP A 152 7.39 22.01 21.23
CA TRP A 152 6.91 22.50 19.95
C TRP A 152 5.73 21.65 19.46
N ALA A 153 5.88 20.32 19.51
CA ALA A 153 4.82 19.41 19.06
C ALA A 153 3.57 19.51 19.94
N GLU A 154 3.69 19.67 21.26
CA GLU A 154 2.53 19.80 22.16
C GLU A 154 1.55 20.90 21.72
N LYS A 155 2.08 22.04 21.25
CA LYS A 155 1.27 23.17 20.76
C LYS A 155 0.51 22.86 19.47
N ILE A 156 0.98 21.87 18.70
CA ILE A 156 0.44 21.50 17.39
C ILE A 156 -0.49 20.30 17.55
N THR A 157 -0.03 19.26 18.24
CA THR A 157 -0.70 17.96 18.35
C THR A 157 -1.74 17.90 19.45
N GLY A 158 -1.67 18.82 20.42
CA GLY A 158 -2.45 18.76 21.66
C GLY A 158 -1.97 17.68 22.64
N ILE A 159 -0.90 16.93 22.31
CA ILE A 159 -0.35 15.88 23.16
C ILE A 159 0.67 16.51 24.13
N PRO A 160 0.53 16.33 25.46
CA PRO A 160 1.49 16.87 26.41
C PRO A 160 2.93 16.45 26.09
N ALA A 161 3.90 17.38 26.15
CA ALA A 161 5.29 17.10 25.80
C ALA A 161 5.89 15.90 26.55
N GLU A 162 5.46 15.67 27.79
CA GLU A 162 5.89 14.54 28.60
C GLU A 162 5.36 13.21 28.06
N VAL A 163 4.12 13.17 27.53
CA VAL A 163 3.57 11.98 26.86
C VAL A 163 4.37 11.67 25.59
N ILE A 164 4.76 12.70 24.82
CA ILE A 164 5.59 12.54 23.63
C ILE A 164 6.96 11.95 23.98
N ARG A 165 7.62 12.47 25.04
CA ARG A 165 8.91 11.92 25.52
C ARG A 165 8.78 10.47 25.93
N ASN A 166 7.77 10.15 26.73
CA ASN A 166 7.57 8.80 27.25
C ASN A 166 7.27 7.82 26.12
N LEU A 167 6.43 8.20 25.15
CA LEU A 167 6.17 7.39 23.97
C LEU A 167 7.44 7.15 23.15
N ALA A 168 8.25 8.18 22.90
CA ALA A 168 9.49 8.06 22.14
C ALA A 168 10.51 7.15 22.83
N ARG A 169 10.69 7.30 24.15
CA ARG A 169 11.58 6.47 24.97
C ARG A 169 11.10 5.03 25.04
N GLU A 170 9.81 4.81 25.29
CA GLU A 170 9.23 3.47 25.35
C GLU A 170 9.34 2.75 24.01
N TYR A 171 9.05 3.45 22.91
CA TYR A 171 9.24 2.91 21.57
C TYR A 171 10.70 2.49 21.36
N ALA A 172 11.65 3.41 21.50
CA ALA A 172 13.06 3.16 21.21
C ALA A 172 13.72 2.09 22.10
N THR A 173 13.32 1.98 23.36
CA THR A 173 13.94 1.05 24.33
C THR A 173 13.25 -0.32 24.39
N THR A 174 12.12 -0.50 23.73
CA THR A 174 11.44 -1.81 23.67
C THR A 174 12.15 -2.70 22.66
N ALA A 175 12.56 -3.91 23.08
CA ALA A 175 13.32 -4.85 22.23
C ALA A 175 12.61 -5.32 20.94
N GLY A 176 11.29 -5.17 20.85
CA GLY A 176 10.51 -5.50 19.66
C GLY A 176 9.25 -4.66 19.59
N ALA A 177 9.24 -3.67 18.70
CA ALA A 177 8.15 -2.71 18.56
C ALA A 177 7.70 -2.61 17.10
N CYS A 178 6.39 -2.52 16.89
CA CYS A 178 5.78 -2.33 15.57
C CYS A 178 4.98 -1.03 15.57
N ILE A 179 5.09 -0.25 14.49
CA ILE A 179 4.19 0.89 14.23
C ILE A 179 3.23 0.48 13.12
N ILE A 180 1.98 0.23 13.47
CA ILE A 180 0.96 -0.19 12.52
C ILE A 180 0.15 1.04 12.11
N VAL A 181 0.49 1.55 10.94
CA VAL A 181 -0.17 2.69 10.30
C VAL A 181 -1.48 2.29 9.64
N GLY A 182 -2.49 3.16 9.72
CA GLY A 182 -3.75 3.02 8.98
C GLY A 182 -4.13 4.25 8.18
N HIS A 183 -5.29 4.17 7.53
CA HIS A 183 -5.81 5.24 6.67
C HIS A 183 -6.08 6.55 7.43
N GLY A 184 -6.17 6.51 8.77
CA GLY A 184 -6.26 7.69 9.63
C GLY A 184 -5.06 8.62 9.54
N ILE A 185 -3.92 8.21 8.96
CA ILE A 185 -2.84 9.13 8.58
C ILE A 185 -2.76 9.41 7.07
N GLU A 186 -3.48 8.64 6.26
CA GLU A 186 -3.54 8.77 4.79
C GLU A 186 -4.66 9.74 4.38
N GLY A 187 -4.65 10.30 3.17
CA GLY A 187 -5.60 11.35 2.78
C GLY A 187 -5.33 12.74 3.40
N LYS A 188 -4.08 13.02 3.81
CA LYS A 188 -3.60 14.34 4.23
C LYS A 188 -2.55 14.86 3.27
N ILE A 189 -2.46 16.17 3.09
CA ILE A 189 -1.51 16.80 2.17
C ILE A 189 -0.03 16.53 2.50
N ASN A 190 0.28 16.18 3.75
CA ASN A 190 1.64 15.91 4.25
C ASN A 190 1.90 14.39 4.46
N VAL A 191 1.02 13.51 3.99
CA VAL A 191 1.10 12.04 4.23
C VAL A 191 2.45 11.43 3.86
N THR A 192 3.05 11.81 2.71
CA THR A 192 4.33 11.24 2.26
C THR A 192 5.44 11.57 3.25
N GLN A 193 5.39 12.77 3.82
CA GLN A 193 6.36 13.24 4.81
C GLN A 193 6.14 12.57 6.16
N THR A 194 4.88 12.40 6.56
CA THR A 194 4.49 11.67 7.76
C THR A 194 4.95 10.21 7.69
N ALA A 195 4.66 9.52 6.59
CA ALA A 195 5.11 8.15 6.34
C ALA A 195 6.64 8.04 6.38
N ARG A 196 7.37 9.00 5.81
CA ARG A 196 8.82 9.08 5.89
C ARG A 196 9.33 9.29 7.31
N ALA A 197 8.70 10.17 8.11
CA ALA A 197 9.10 10.37 9.51
C ALA A 197 8.85 9.11 10.37
N ILE A 198 7.75 8.40 10.14
CA ILE A 198 7.47 7.10 10.78
C ILE A 198 8.46 6.02 10.30
N ALA A 199 8.81 6.01 9.01
CA ALA A 199 9.85 5.14 8.48
C ALA A 199 11.20 5.40 9.17
N LEU A 200 11.57 6.67 9.36
CA LEU A 200 12.76 7.05 10.10
C LEU A 200 12.72 6.58 11.55
N LEU A 201 11.56 6.64 12.23
CA LEU A 201 11.42 6.08 13.59
C LEU A 201 11.85 4.61 13.64
N ARG A 202 11.40 3.79 12.68
CA ARG A 202 11.79 2.38 12.58
C ARG A 202 13.28 2.20 12.28
N VAL A 203 13.82 2.99 11.35
CA VAL A 203 15.24 2.92 10.94
C VAL A 203 16.17 3.30 12.08
N VAL A 204 15.95 4.43 12.74
CA VAL A 204 16.88 4.92 13.78
C VAL A 204 16.85 4.06 15.05
N THR A 205 15.79 3.29 15.27
CA THR A 205 15.66 2.40 16.44
C THR A 205 15.98 0.94 16.15
N GLY A 206 16.29 0.58 14.89
CA GLY A 206 16.49 -0.80 14.48
C GLY A 206 15.21 -1.64 14.46
N HIS A 207 14.02 -1.05 14.60
CA HIS A 207 12.72 -1.75 14.57
C HIS A 207 12.18 -2.01 13.16
N ILE A 208 13.06 -2.15 12.16
CA ILE A 208 12.70 -2.52 10.80
C ILE A 208 13.39 -3.81 10.40
N ASP A 209 12.61 -4.73 9.85
CA ASP A 209 13.05 -6.03 9.36
C ASP A 209 13.70 -6.92 10.43
N GLN A 210 13.36 -6.70 11.70
CA GLN A 210 13.83 -7.48 12.85
C GLN A 210 12.73 -8.35 13.45
N LYS A 211 13.14 -9.40 14.17
CA LYS A 211 12.21 -10.26 14.92
C LYS A 211 11.45 -9.42 15.96
N GLY A 212 10.13 -9.58 16.01
CA GLY A 212 9.24 -8.79 16.88
C GLY A 212 8.96 -7.36 16.42
N CYS A 213 9.37 -7.01 15.19
CA CYS A 213 9.20 -5.67 14.62
C CYS A 213 8.38 -5.71 13.32
N ASP A 214 8.28 -4.57 12.63
CA ASP A 214 7.73 -4.48 11.28
C ASP A 214 8.72 -5.09 10.27
N VAL A 215 8.27 -6.01 9.43
CA VAL A 215 9.09 -6.85 8.55
C VAL A 215 8.75 -6.57 7.10
N LEU A 216 9.78 -6.41 6.27
CA LEU A 216 9.62 -6.37 4.82
C LEU A 216 9.22 -7.77 4.39
N VAL A 217 8.21 -7.93 3.54
CA VAL A 217 7.90 -9.26 2.96
C VAL A 217 7.53 -9.09 1.51
N ASP A 218 7.73 -10.13 0.73
CA ASP A 218 7.28 -10.14 -0.65
C ASP A 218 5.75 -10.08 -0.67
N GLY A 219 5.21 -8.99 -1.20
CA GLY A 219 3.76 -8.76 -1.26
C GLY A 219 3.05 -9.57 -2.35
N SER A 220 3.79 -10.20 -3.27
CA SER A 220 3.25 -11.04 -4.34
C SER A 220 4.32 -11.99 -4.90
N PRO A 221 3.90 -13.00 -5.68
CA PRO A 221 4.78 -13.73 -6.58
C PRO A 221 5.46 -12.80 -7.60
N ASN A 222 6.50 -13.31 -8.25
CA ASN A 222 7.18 -12.68 -9.38
C ASN A 222 6.33 -12.85 -10.65
N PHE A 223 5.68 -11.77 -11.07
CA PHE A 223 4.87 -11.71 -12.28
C PHE A 223 5.74 -11.77 -13.54
N ASN A 224 5.16 -12.28 -14.61
CA ASN A 224 5.73 -12.16 -15.96
C ASN A 224 5.58 -10.71 -16.47
N PRO A 225 6.68 -9.96 -16.71
CA PRO A 225 6.58 -8.58 -17.19
C PRO A 225 5.98 -8.45 -18.59
N LYS A 226 6.02 -9.51 -19.41
CA LYS A 226 5.42 -9.51 -20.74
C LYS A 226 3.90 -9.53 -20.70
N PHE A 227 3.32 -10.04 -19.61
CA PHE A 227 1.86 -10.13 -19.44
C PHE A 227 1.15 -8.78 -19.59
N PHE A 228 1.83 -7.69 -19.22
CA PHE A 228 1.26 -6.34 -19.20
C PHE A 228 1.47 -5.56 -20.50
N PHE A 229 2.34 -6.00 -21.41
CA PHE A 229 2.67 -5.29 -22.66
C PHE A 229 3.12 -3.82 -22.49
N ASN A 230 3.86 -3.50 -21.41
CA ASN A 230 4.33 -2.13 -21.16
C ASN A 230 5.17 -1.53 -22.32
N HIS A 231 5.88 -2.37 -23.09
CA HIS A 231 6.66 -1.94 -24.25
C HIS A 231 5.81 -1.32 -25.39
N LEU A 232 4.50 -1.56 -25.43
CA LEU A 232 3.62 -0.97 -26.44
C LEU A 232 3.37 0.53 -26.21
N ILE A 233 3.45 0.98 -24.95
CA ILE A 233 3.19 2.37 -24.56
C ILE A 233 4.44 3.09 -24.04
N GLN A 234 5.54 2.36 -23.83
CA GLN A 234 6.81 2.89 -23.37
C GLN A 234 7.95 2.38 -24.28
N PRO A 235 8.45 3.20 -25.23
CA PRO A 235 9.46 2.80 -26.22
C PRO A 235 10.77 2.29 -25.62
N ASP A 236 11.21 2.89 -24.51
CA ASP A 236 12.46 2.53 -23.81
C ASP A 236 12.22 1.56 -22.64
N TYR A 237 11.13 0.79 -22.67
CA TYR A 237 10.81 -0.15 -21.60
C TYR A 237 11.83 -1.28 -21.56
N VAL A 238 12.46 -1.43 -20.39
CA VAL A 238 13.35 -2.56 -20.10
C VAL A 238 12.60 -3.50 -19.17
N GLU A 239 12.48 -4.77 -19.57
CA GLU A 239 11.89 -5.81 -18.71
C GLU A 239 12.74 -5.98 -17.45
N PRO A 240 12.15 -5.85 -16.25
CA PRO A 240 12.89 -6.06 -15.01
C PRO A 240 13.15 -7.55 -14.75
N ASP A 241 14.23 -7.85 -14.02
CA ASP A 241 14.59 -9.20 -13.59
C ASP A 241 13.55 -9.78 -12.62
N GLU A 242 13.02 -8.95 -11.72
CA GLU A 242 11.90 -9.29 -10.84
C GLU A 242 10.78 -8.25 -10.96
N LEU A 243 9.55 -8.74 -11.04
CA LEU A 243 8.35 -7.94 -11.11
C LEU A 243 7.35 -8.38 -10.04
N ARG A 244 7.13 -7.57 -9.02
CA ARG A 244 6.16 -7.89 -7.95
C ARG A 244 5.05 -6.85 -7.89
N LEU A 245 4.23 -6.92 -6.84
CA LEU A 245 3.22 -5.93 -6.52
C LEU A 245 3.82 -4.52 -6.59
N PHE A 246 3.16 -3.62 -7.31
CA PHE A 246 3.61 -2.26 -7.65
C PHE A 246 4.80 -2.14 -8.61
N GLY A 247 5.44 -3.23 -9.02
CA GLY A 247 6.52 -3.20 -10.02
C GLY A 247 6.03 -3.16 -11.47
N HIS A 248 4.77 -3.51 -11.72
CA HIS A 248 4.17 -3.58 -13.07
C HIS A 248 3.98 -2.22 -13.75
N SER A 249 4.34 -1.13 -13.08
CA SER A 249 4.17 0.24 -13.52
C SER A 249 5.08 0.63 -14.68
N THR A 250 4.57 1.48 -15.58
CA THR A 250 5.39 2.15 -16.59
C THR A 250 6.37 3.11 -15.90
N THR A 251 7.65 3.01 -16.24
CA THR A 251 8.73 3.79 -15.60
C THR A 251 9.02 5.11 -16.31
N PHE A 252 7.99 5.75 -16.87
CA PHE A 252 8.10 7.11 -17.41
C PHE A 252 7.16 8.06 -16.67
N THR A 253 7.41 9.36 -16.79
CA THR A 253 6.48 10.40 -16.33
C THR A 253 5.86 11.03 -17.58
N PRO A 254 4.53 10.96 -17.78
CA PRO A 254 3.89 11.62 -18.91
C PRO A 254 4.10 13.13 -18.87
N ASP A 255 4.21 13.74 -20.05
CA ASP A 255 4.26 15.20 -20.18
C ASP A 255 3.03 15.83 -19.52
N GLY A 256 3.26 16.87 -18.70
CA GLY A 256 2.19 17.56 -17.97
C GLY A 256 1.68 16.86 -16.72
N CYS A 257 2.27 15.73 -16.30
CA CYS A 257 1.92 15.08 -15.03
C CYS A 257 2.19 16.02 -13.86
N THR A 258 1.17 16.29 -13.04
CA THR A 258 1.28 17.20 -11.89
C THR A 258 1.85 16.50 -10.66
N TYR A 259 1.70 15.18 -10.59
CA TYR A 259 2.16 14.35 -9.48
C TYR A 259 3.14 13.27 -9.96
N PRO A 260 4.35 13.64 -10.42
CA PRO A 260 5.28 12.71 -11.06
C PRO A 260 5.72 11.56 -10.14
N LEU A 261 5.92 11.82 -8.84
CA LEU A 261 6.24 10.76 -7.87
C LEU A 261 5.11 9.75 -7.72
N LEU A 262 3.86 10.21 -7.74
CA LEU A 262 2.69 9.35 -7.64
C LEU A 262 2.54 8.50 -8.90
N PHE A 263 2.75 9.11 -10.08
CA PHE A 263 2.75 8.39 -11.34
C PHE A 263 3.87 7.34 -11.37
N MET A 264 5.11 7.71 -11.05
CA MET A 264 6.24 6.76 -11.06
C MET A 264 6.01 5.57 -10.11
N MET A 265 5.36 5.81 -8.97
CA MET A 265 5.06 4.73 -8.02
C MET A 265 3.91 3.83 -8.50
N GLN A 266 2.85 4.40 -9.08
CA GLN A 266 1.65 3.64 -9.45
C GLN A 266 1.68 3.10 -10.89
N GLY A 267 2.42 3.76 -11.80
CA GLY A 267 2.45 3.48 -13.24
C GLY A 267 1.13 3.69 -13.96
N VAL A 268 0.29 4.55 -13.40
CA VAL A 268 -1.07 4.80 -13.87
C VAL A 268 -1.34 6.29 -13.81
N HIS A 269 -2.30 6.72 -14.61
CA HIS A 269 -2.77 8.10 -14.58
C HIS A 269 -3.31 8.42 -13.18
N ALA A 270 -2.66 9.37 -12.49
CA ALA A 270 -3.05 9.80 -11.15
C ALA A 270 -4.49 10.34 -11.16
N THR A 271 -5.28 9.98 -10.13
CA THR A 271 -6.71 10.34 -10.06
C THR A 271 -6.96 11.86 -10.22
N PRO A 272 -6.21 12.78 -9.60
CA PRO A 272 -6.43 14.21 -9.79
C PRO A 272 -6.18 14.69 -11.23
N ASP A 273 -5.18 14.12 -11.90
CA ASP A 273 -4.84 14.43 -13.29
C ASP A 273 -5.93 13.88 -14.24
N MET A 274 -6.40 12.66 -14.01
CA MET A 274 -7.54 12.07 -14.74
C MET A 274 -8.80 12.95 -14.64
N LEU A 275 -9.15 13.41 -13.43
CA LEU A 275 -10.30 14.30 -13.23
C LEU A 275 -10.12 15.68 -13.89
N ARG A 276 -8.90 16.21 -13.91
CA ARG A 276 -8.58 17.44 -14.66
C ARG A 276 -8.77 17.22 -16.15
N ASP A 277 -8.26 16.11 -16.68
CA ASP A 277 -8.30 15.83 -18.12
C ASP A 277 -9.72 15.53 -18.62
N LEU A 278 -10.56 14.90 -17.80
CA LEU A 278 -12.01 14.80 -18.05
C LEU A 278 -12.68 16.19 -18.11
N ARG A 279 -12.39 17.08 -17.14
CA ARG A 279 -12.94 18.45 -17.13
C ARG A 279 -12.48 19.28 -18.32
N ASN A 280 -11.23 19.09 -18.75
CA ASN A 280 -10.64 19.77 -19.89
C ASN A 280 -11.01 19.11 -21.23
N ASN A 281 -11.82 18.04 -21.21
CA ASN A 281 -12.25 17.31 -22.39
C ASN A 281 -11.09 16.66 -23.17
N THR A 282 -9.97 16.38 -22.49
CA THR A 282 -8.82 15.62 -23.01
C THR A 282 -9.10 14.12 -22.95
N ILE A 283 -9.74 13.65 -21.87
CA ILE A 283 -10.29 12.30 -21.79
C ILE A 283 -11.75 12.37 -22.21
N LYS A 284 -12.12 11.53 -23.19
CA LYS A 284 -13.46 11.48 -23.80
C LYS A 284 -14.31 10.30 -23.36
N ALA A 285 -13.67 9.22 -22.92
CA ALA A 285 -14.35 8.01 -22.51
C ALA A 285 -13.80 7.50 -21.19
N THR A 286 -14.66 6.96 -20.35
CA THR A 286 -14.28 6.26 -19.13
C THR A 286 -14.75 4.81 -19.16
N PHE A 287 -13.93 3.93 -18.61
CA PHE A 287 -14.26 2.53 -18.37
C PHE A 287 -13.88 2.19 -16.93
N ILE A 288 -14.89 2.04 -16.09
CA ILE A 288 -14.76 2.00 -14.63
C ILE A 288 -14.97 0.57 -14.14
N GLN A 289 -14.03 0.12 -13.31
CA GLN A 289 -14.00 -1.20 -12.70
C GLN A 289 -13.66 -1.08 -11.21
N GLY A 290 -14.20 -2.00 -10.39
CA GLY A 290 -13.82 -2.14 -8.99
C GLY A 290 -14.12 -0.95 -8.07
N GLY A 291 -15.07 -0.08 -8.38
CA GLY A 291 -15.42 1.02 -7.47
C GLY A 291 -16.53 1.97 -7.92
N ASN A 292 -16.96 2.80 -6.98
CA ASN A 292 -17.95 3.86 -7.14
C ASN A 292 -17.26 5.23 -7.01
N PRO A 293 -16.56 5.74 -8.04
CA PRO A 293 -15.76 6.96 -7.97
C PRO A 293 -16.55 8.18 -7.48
N LEU A 294 -17.84 8.29 -7.80
CA LEU A 294 -18.66 9.41 -7.33
C LEU A 294 -18.82 9.45 -5.79
N ARG A 295 -18.69 8.30 -5.11
CA ARG A 295 -18.69 8.21 -3.64
C ARG A 295 -17.31 8.14 -3.02
N MET A 296 -16.39 7.45 -3.68
CA MET A 296 -15.07 7.16 -3.12
C MET A 296 -14.11 8.34 -3.23
N LEU A 297 -14.22 9.14 -4.30
CA LEU A 297 -13.31 10.24 -4.54
C LEU A 297 -13.75 11.50 -3.80
N ALA A 298 -12.77 12.28 -3.36
CA ALA A 298 -13.02 13.59 -2.77
C ALA A 298 -13.66 14.53 -3.79
N ASN A 299 -14.46 15.50 -3.29
CA ASN A 299 -15.22 16.43 -4.13
C ASN A 299 -16.15 15.72 -5.13
N SER A 300 -17.09 14.92 -4.59
CA SER A 300 -18.07 14.13 -5.36
C SER A 300 -18.80 14.94 -6.45
N GLU A 301 -19.13 16.20 -6.19
CA GLU A 301 -19.77 17.05 -7.20
C GLU A 301 -18.82 17.37 -8.35
N GLY A 302 -17.57 17.74 -8.04
CA GLY A 302 -16.54 17.93 -9.06
C GLY A 302 -16.27 16.67 -9.89
N VAL A 303 -16.29 15.49 -9.25
CA VAL A 303 -16.16 14.19 -9.93
C VAL A 303 -17.37 13.94 -10.83
N ARG A 304 -18.59 14.18 -10.34
CA ARG A 304 -19.82 14.05 -11.11
C ARG A 304 -19.80 14.93 -12.36
N GLN A 305 -19.43 16.21 -12.23
CA GLN A 305 -19.32 17.13 -13.37
C GLN A 305 -18.25 16.69 -14.36
N ALA A 306 -17.10 16.19 -13.89
CA ALA A 306 -16.07 15.65 -14.76
C ALA A 306 -16.57 14.45 -15.58
N PHE A 307 -17.35 13.55 -14.97
CA PHE A 307 -17.88 12.38 -15.65
C PHE A 307 -18.98 12.77 -16.65
N LEU A 308 -19.85 13.72 -16.33
CA LEU A 308 -20.86 14.23 -17.26
C LEU A 308 -20.27 14.93 -18.50
N ASN A 309 -19.00 15.33 -18.44
CA ASN A 309 -18.29 15.89 -19.60
C ASN A 309 -17.76 14.81 -20.57
N ALA A 310 -17.66 13.55 -20.13
CA ALA A 310 -17.24 12.46 -21.00
C ALA A 310 -18.30 12.18 -22.08
N GLU A 311 -17.87 11.82 -23.28
CA GLU A 311 -18.72 11.41 -24.39
C GLU A 311 -19.24 9.97 -24.21
N LEU A 312 -18.56 9.18 -23.39
CA LEU A 312 -18.93 7.81 -23.05
C LEU A 312 -18.47 7.44 -21.63
N ASN A 313 -19.40 7.02 -20.79
CA ASN A 313 -19.11 6.43 -19.49
C ASN A 313 -19.60 4.99 -19.43
N VAL A 314 -18.67 4.05 -19.26
CA VAL A 314 -18.96 2.64 -19.06
C VAL A 314 -18.55 2.24 -17.64
N VAL A 315 -19.44 1.55 -16.93
CA VAL A 315 -19.14 1.05 -15.58
C VAL A 315 -19.45 -0.44 -15.46
N CYS A 316 -18.51 -1.23 -14.93
CA CYS A 316 -18.73 -2.60 -14.49
C CYS A 316 -19.17 -2.56 -13.03
N GLU A 317 -20.39 -3.01 -12.73
CA GLU A 317 -20.95 -2.83 -11.39
C GLU A 317 -21.93 -3.96 -11.01
N LEU A 318 -21.99 -4.26 -9.70
CA LEU A 318 -22.86 -5.27 -9.13
C LEU A 318 -24.22 -4.69 -8.70
N TYR A 319 -24.26 -3.39 -8.37
CA TYR A 319 -25.43 -2.69 -7.84
C TYR A 319 -25.75 -1.39 -8.59
N HIS A 320 -26.97 -0.88 -8.45
CA HIS A 320 -27.22 0.51 -8.85
C HIS A 320 -26.57 1.47 -7.86
N THR A 321 -25.54 2.18 -8.32
CA THR A 321 -24.76 3.15 -7.53
C THR A 321 -24.85 4.55 -8.13
N GLU A 322 -24.34 5.55 -7.40
CA GLU A 322 -24.24 6.93 -7.90
C GLU A 322 -23.47 7.02 -9.22
N THR A 323 -22.43 6.19 -9.39
CA THR A 323 -21.67 6.13 -10.66
C THR A 323 -22.52 5.54 -11.79
N THR A 324 -23.32 4.50 -11.52
CA THR A 324 -24.25 3.98 -12.55
C THR A 324 -25.28 5.02 -13.01
N ALA A 325 -25.70 5.93 -12.12
CA ALA A 325 -26.68 6.95 -12.44
C ALA A 325 -26.20 8.02 -13.43
N VAL A 326 -24.88 8.10 -13.67
CA VAL A 326 -24.26 9.01 -14.64
C VAL A 326 -23.52 8.27 -15.76
N SER A 327 -23.68 6.94 -15.85
CA SER A 327 -23.03 6.12 -16.87
C SER A 327 -23.97 5.84 -18.04
N ASP A 328 -23.44 5.84 -19.25
CA ASP A 328 -24.19 5.51 -20.48
C ASP A 328 -24.40 4.01 -20.62
N ILE A 329 -23.43 3.22 -20.17
CA ILE A 329 -23.47 1.76 -20.22
C ILE A 329 -23.12 1.20 -18.84
N VAL A 330 -23.99 0.33 -18.32
CA VAL A 330 -23.75 -0.45 -17.11
C VAL A 330 -23.59 -1.92 -17.51
N LEU A 331 -22.43 -2.49 -17.21
CA LEU A 331 -22.12 -3.89 -17.44
C LEU A 331 -22.24 -4.66 -16.11
N PRO A 332 -23.16 -5.66 -16.01
CA PRO A 332 -23.32 -6.42 -14.78
C PRO A 332 -22.09 -7.27 -14.52
N THR A 333 -21.42 -7.05 -13.38
CA THR A 333 -20.23 -7.82 -13.00
C THR A 333 -20.49 -8.80 -11.85
N THR A 334 -19.58 -9.75 -11.70
CA THR A 334 -19.63 -10.84 -10.73
C THR A 334 -19.23 -10.39 -9.32
N SER A 335 -19.90 -10.92 -8.31
CA SER A 335 -19.37 -10.96 -6.95
C SER A 335 -18.11 -11.84 -6.88
N TYR A 336 -17.41 -11.79 -5.74
CA TYR A 336 -16.21 -12.59 -5.54
C TYR A 336 -16.46 -14.10 -5.66
N LEU A 337 -17.67 -14.59 -5.34
CA LEU A 337 -18.05 -16.02 -5.38
C LEU A 337 -18.29 -16.58 -6.79
N GLU A 338 -18.38 -15.70 -7.80
CA GLU A 338 -18.78 -16.06 -9.16
C GLU A 338 -17.60 -16.10 -10.15
N ARG A 339 -16.37 -15.97 -9.66
CA ARG A 339 -15.17 -15.91 -10.50
C ARG A 339 -14.01 -16.72 -9.93
N THR A 340 -13.17 -17.20 -10.84
CA THR A 340 -11.92 -17.89 -10.52
C THR A 340 -10.77 -16.90 -10.62
N ASP A 341 -10.12 -16.61 -9.50
CA ASP A 341 -9.03 -15.63 -9.41
C ASP A 341 -7.92 -16.12 -8.46
N PRO A 342 -6.65 -15.93 -8.81
CA PRO A 342 -5.55 -16.08 -7.87
C PRO A 342 -5.56 -14.99 -6.78
N GLU A 343 -5.23 -15.36 -5.54
CA GLU A 343 -5.17 -14.49 -4.36
C GLU A 343 -3.82 -14.60 -3.65
N TRP A 344 -3.03 -13.54 -3.64
CA TRP A 344 -1.71 -13.49 -2.98
C TRP A 344 -1.56 -12.37 -1.95
N PHE A 345 -2.36 -11.31 -2.05
CA PHE A 345 -2.18 -10.12 -1.23
C PHE A 345 -3.13 -10.12 -0.02
N LYS A 346 -2.70 -10.76 1.07
CA LYS A 346 -3.49 -10.91 2.29
C LYS A 346 -3.05 -9.90 3.35
N TYR A 347 -3.65 -8.71 3.37
CA TYR A 347 -3.32 -7.63 4.33
C TYR A 347 -3.35 -8.05 5.81
N ASP A 348 -4.12 -9.09 6.14
CA ASP A 348 -4.36 -9.51 7.52
C ASP A 348 -3.32 -10.51 8.04
N TYR A 349 -2.53 -11.12 7.15
CA TYR A 349 -1.57 -12.16 7.56
C TYR A 349 -0.21 -11.97 6.87
N ALA A 350 -0.17 -11.29 5.72
CA ALA A 350 0.98 -11.03 4.86
C ALA A 350 1.87 -12.27 4.66
N LEU A 351 1.25 -13.45 4.71
CA LEU A 351 1.92 -14.70 4.40
C LEU A 351 2.18 -14.73 2.89
N PRO A 352 3.41 -15.03 2.46
CA PRO A 352 3.78 -15.09 1.05
C PRO A 352 3.23 -16.36 0.39
N ILE A 353 1.91 -16.49 0.35
CA ILE A 353 1.17 -17.64 -0.18
C ILE A 353 0.16 -17.15 -1.21
N VAL A 354 0.19 -17.73 -2.40
CA VAL A 354 -0.84 -17.57 -3.43
C VAL A 354 -1.86 -18.70 -3.34
N ASN A 355 -3.14 -18.37 -3.42
CA ASN A 355 -4.26 -19.32 -3.40
C ASN A 355 -5.08 -19.14 -4.67
N LEU A 356 -5.96 -20.09 -4.97
CA LEU A 356 -6.96 -19.93 -6.02
C LEU A 356 -8.34 -19.84 -5.40
N ARG A 357 -9.00 -18.70 -5.60
CA ARG A 357 -10.44 -18.64 -5.45
C ARG A 357 -11.06 -19.39 -6.61
N ARG A 358 -11.91 -20.39 -6.32
CA ARG A 358 -12.67 -21.10 -7.34
C ARG A 358 -14.06 -20.50 -7.46
N LYS A 359 -14.55 -20.35 -8.69
CA LYS A 359 -15.94 -20.00 -8.97
C LYS A 359 -16.89 -21.02 -8.33
N LEU A 360 -17.82 -20.56 -7.50
CA LEU A 360 -18.81 -21.41 -6.83
C LEU A 360 -20.18 -21.35 -7.49
N ILE A 361 -20.58 -20.17 -7.94
CA ILE A 361 -21.91 -19.91 -8.50
C ILE A 361 -21.82 -19.01 -9.73
N GLN A 362 -22.94 -18.83 -10.42
CA GLN A 362 -23.14 -17.86 -11.49
C GLN A 362 -24.53 -17.24 -11.30
N ILE A 363 -24.61 -15.91 -11.30
CA ILE A 363 -25.89 -15.19 -11.22
C ILE A 363 -26.17 -14.53 -12.58
N GLY A 364 -27.35 -14.81 -13.14
CA GLY A 364 -27.82 -14.19 -14.39
C GLY A 364 -26.78 -14.20 -15.50
N GLU A 365 -26.61 -13.04 -16.15
CA GLU A 365 -25.65 -12.81 -17.23
C GLU A 365 -24.36 -12.11 -16.75
N CYS A 366 -24.11 -12.07 -15.44
CA CYS A 366 -22.93 -11.40 -14.88
C CYS A 366 -21.64 -12.02 -15.43
N LYS A 367 -20.69 -11.17 -15.83
CA LYS A 367 -19.35 -11.61 -16.24
C LYS A 367 -18.29 -10.95 -15.37
N CYS A 368 -17.22 -11.67 -15.07
CA CYS A 368 -16.14 -11.06 -14.32
C CYS A 368 -15.45 -10.01 -15.18
N GLU A 369 -14.85 -9.01 -14.54
CA GLU A 369 -14.17 -7.91 -15.21
C GLU A 369 -13.09 -8.38 -16.20
N GLY A 370 -12.41 -9.50 -15.90
CA GLY A 370 -11.46 -10.14 -16.81
C GLY A 370 -12.12 -10.69 -18.08
N GLU A 371 -13.23 -11.41 -17.95
CA GLU A 371 -14.02 -11.94 -19.09
C GLU A 371 -14.56 -10.81 -19.97
N ILE A 372 -15.09 -9.75 -19.35
CA ILE A 372 -15.57 -8.56 -20.05
C ILE A 372 -14.45 -7.94 -20.91
N LEU A 373 -13.25 -7.79 -20.34
CA LEU A 373 -12.10 -7.22 -21.07
C LEU A 373 -11.63 -8.13 -22.21
N ILE A 374 -11.64 -9.45 -22.03
CA ILE A 374 -11.28 -10.41 -23.09
C ILE A 374 -12.27 -10.30 -24.26
N GLU A 375 -13.58 -10.31 -23.99
CA GLU A 375 -14.60 -10.19 -25.05
C GLU A 375 -14.56 -8.82 -25.74
N LEU A 376 -14.31 -7.75 -24.98
CA LEU A 376 -14.14 -6.42 -25.53
C LEU A 376 -12.92 -6.35 -26.45
N ALA A 377 -11.79 -6.92 -26.03
CA ALA A 377 -10.58 -7.00 -26.85
C ALA A 377 -10.83 -7.72 -28.18
N GLN A 378 -11.57 -8.83 -28.17
CA GLN A 378 -11.94 -9.55 -29.39
C GLN A 378 -12.78 -8.68 -30.34
N LYS A 379 -13.75 -7.93 -29.80
CA LYS A 379 -14.60 -7.04 -30.61
C LYS A 379 -13.85 -5.84 -31.17
N LEU A 380 -12.78 -5.41 -30.51
CA LEU A 380 -11.92 -4.30 -30.92
C LEU A 380 -10.75 -4.72 -31.83
N GLY A 381 -10.67 -5.99 -32.21
CA GLY A 381 -9.60 -6.48 -33.09
C GLY A 381 -8.27 -6.73 -32.38
N LEU A 382 -8.25 -6.79 -31.05
CA LEU A 382 -7.06 -7.01 -30.21
C LEU A 382 -6.81 -8.49 -29.88
N GLN A 383 -7.36 -9.43 -30.67
CA GLN A 383 -7.25 -10.87 -30.40
C GLN A 383 -5.82 -11.40 -30.30
N GLU A 384 -4.84 -10.74 -30.93
CA GLU A 384 -3.42 -11.15 -30.81
C GLU A 384 -2.89 -11.02 -29.37
N TYR A 385 -3.38 -10.02 -28.63
CA TYR A 385 -3.02 -9.78 -27.23
C TYR A 385 -3.90 -10.58 -26.27
N PHE A 386 -5.01 -11.15 -26.75
CA PHE A 386 -5.98 -11.92 -25.96
C PHE A 386 -6.31 -13.25 -26.67
N PRO A 387 -5.36 -14.20 -26.73
CA PRO A 387 -5.47 -15.39 -27.57
C PRO A 387 -6.40 -16.47 -27.01
N SER A 388 -6.88 -16.33 -25.78
CA SER A 388 -7.73 -17.31 -25.09
C SER A 388 -8.96 -16.63 -24.49
N THR A 389 -10.04 -17.39 -24.34
CA THR A 389 -11.19 -17.00 -23.49
C THR A 389 -11.15 -17.66 -22.11
N ASP A 390 -10.23 -18.60 -21.92
CA ASP A 390 -10.05 -19.31 -20.65
C ASP A 390 -9.14 -18.48 -19.72
N ILE A 391 -9.64 -18.21 -18.50
CA ILE A 391 -8.89 -17.48 -17.48
C ILE A 391 -7.64 -18.24 -17.01
N SER A 392 -7.65 -19.58 -17.05
CA SER A 392 -6.51 -20.40 -16.64
C SER A 392 -5.25 -20.06 -17.43
N TYR A 393 -5.38 -19.79 -18.74
CA TYR A 393 -4.31 -19.34 -19.62
C TYR A 393 -3.66 -18.05 -19.09
N TYR A 394 -4.46 -17.08 -18.68
CA TYR A 394 -3.94 -15.79 -18.20
C TYR A 394 -3.31 -15.91 -16.81
N ILE A 395 -3.78 -16.84 -15.97
CA ILE A 395 -3.18 -17.13 -14.68
C ILE A 395 -1.80 -17.77 -14.88
N ASP A 396 -1.69 -18.75 -15.76
CA ASP A 396 -0.42 -19.36 -16.15
C ASP A 396 0.54 -18.33 -16.77
N GLU A 397 0.04 -17.47 -17.67
CA GLU A 397 0.85 -16.44 -18.30
C GLU A 397 1.35 -15.40 -17.29
N LEU A 398 0.51 -14.99 -16.34
CA LEU A 398 0.86 -14.04 -15.28
C LEU A 398 1.96 -14.60 -14.38
N PHE A 399 1.91 -15.89 -14.05
CA PHE A 399 2.86 -16.56 -13.17
C PHE A 399 3.91 -17.40 -13.92
N ALA A 400 4.17 -17.12 -15.19
CA ALA A 400 5.12 -17.90 -15.99
C ALA A 400 6.59 -17.86 -15.47
N ARG A 401 6.92 -16.96 -14.53
CA ARG A 401 8.22 -16.91 -13.83
C ARG A 401 8.26 -17.73 -12.54
N GLU A 402 7.11 -18.19 -12.07
CA GLU A 402 6.98 -19.05 -10.89
C GLU A 402 7.07 -20.53 -11.26
N LYS A 403 7.27 -21.37 -10.25
CA LYS A 403 7.40 -22.83 -10.42
C LYS A 403 6.07 -23.59 -10.27
N PHE A 404 4.95 -22.90 -10.40
CA PHE A 404 3.61 -23.47 -10.31
C PHE A 404 2.74 -23.02 -11.48
N SER A 405 1.74 -23.84 -11.79
CA SER A 405 0.70 -23.59 -12.77
C SER A 405 -0.66 -23.31 -12.11
N TYR A 406 -1.65 -22.92 -12.90
CA TYR A 406 -3.05 -22.88 -12.53
C TYR A 406 -3.50 -24.21 -11.92
N LYS A 407 -3.10 -25.33 -12.52
CA LYS A 407 -3.47 -26.67 -12.05
C LYS A 407 -2.90 -26.95 -10.65
N ASP A 408 -1.65 -26.56 -10.40
CA ASP A 408 -1.05 -26.72 -9.06
C ASP A 408 -1.79 -25.88 -8.02
N LEU A 409 -2.19 -24.65 -8.39
CA LEU A 409 -3.01 -23.79 -7.53
C LEU A 409 -4.41 -24.38 -7.30
N GLU A 410 -5.00 -24.98 -8.33
CA GLU A 410 -6.29 -25.66 -8.24
C GLU A 410 -6.21 -26.90 -7.35
N GLU A 411 -5.14 -27.69 -7.40
CA GLU A 411 -5.00 -28.88 -6.56
C GLU A 411 -4.56 -28.57 -5.12
N SER A 412 -4.03 -27.36 -4.87
CA SER A 412 -3.56 -26.97 -3.54
C SER A 412 -4.69 -26.63 -2.57
N GLU A 413 -4.68 -27.27 -1.40
CA GLU A 413 -5.62 -27.01 -0.30
C GLU A 413 -5.27 -25.73 0.50
N ASN A 414 -3.96 -25.46 0.68
CA ASN A 414 -3.46 -24.39 1.55
C ASN A 414 -2.78 -23.24 0.77
N GLY A 415 -2.87 -23.27 -0.56
CA GLY A 415 -2.12 -22.39 -1.45
C GLY A 415 -0.66 -22.80 -1.61
N ILE A 416 0.05 -22.06 -2.45
CA ILE A 416 1.45 -22.30 -2.79
C ILE A 416 2.30 -21.14 -2.22
N PRO A 417 3.33 -21.43 -1.42
CA PRO A 417 4.24 -20.38 -0.96
C PRO A 417 5.09 -19.85 -2.13
N PHE A 418 5.17 -18.54 -2.27
CA PHE A 418 6.06 -17.85 -3.22
C PHE A 418 7.25 -17.16 -2.53
N GLY A 419 7.33 -17.26 -1.20
CA GLY A 419 8.37 -16.65 -0.40
C GLY A 419 8.37 -17.17 1.04
N SER A 420 9.19 -16.57 1.89
CA SER A 420 9.23 -16.86 3.33
C SER A 420 9.41 -15.56 4.11
N ILE A 421 8.99 -15.55 5.38
CA ILE A 421 9.24 -14.42 6.27
C ILE A 421 10.70 -14.49 6.71
N MET A 422 11.45 -13.45 6.34
CA MET A 422 12.89 -13.35 6.51
C MET A 422 13.19 -12.06 7.25
N PHE A 423 14.19 -12.09 8.13
CA PHE A 423 14.63 -10.94 8.94
C PHE A 423 16.05 -10.52 8.52
N ASN A 424 16.47 -9.34 8.96
CA ASN A 424 17.82 -8.78 8.81
C ASN A 424 18.26 -8.50 7.36
N LYS A 425 17.33 -8.35 6.41
CA LYS A 425 17.67 -8.16 4.98
C LYS A 425 18.38 -6.84 4.70
N LEU A 426 18.14 -5.82 5.54
CA LEU A 426 18.86 -4.54 5.46
C LEU A 426 20.31 -4.63 5.92
N VAL A 427 20.66 -5.62 6.75
CA VAL A 427 22.01 -5.84 7.30
C VAL A 427 22.81 -6.82 6.43
N VAL A 428 22.16 -7.90 5.99
CA VAL A 428 22.77 -9.07 5.35
C VAL A 428 22.98 -8.86 3.83
N GLY A 429 22.40 -7.80 3.26
CA GLY A 429 22.33 -7.58 1.82
C GLY A 429 21.40 -8.60 1.14
N LEU A 430 20.81 -8.23 0.00
CA LEU A 430 19.83 -9.05 -0.74
C LEU A 430 20.39 -10.35 -1.37
N GLY A 431 21.52 -10.89 -0.89
CA GLY A 431 22.20 -12.02 -1.53
C GLY A 431 23.07 -12.91 -0.64
N SER A 432 23.04 -12.78 0.69
CA SER A 432 23.73 -13.74 1.57
C SER A 432 22.74 -14.57 2.39
N GLU A 433 23.09 -15.83 2.67
CA GLU A 433 22.21 -16.85 3.27
C GLU A 433 21.60 -16.36 4.59
N ILE A 434 20.34 -15.95 4.53
CA ILE A 434 19.56 -15.51 5.67
C ILE A 434 19.17 -16.73 6.52
N CYS A 435 19.33 -16.61 7.84
CA CYS A 435 18.80 -17.54 8.83
C CYS A 435 17.30 -17.78 8.58
N ARG A 436 16.96 -18.94 8.01
CA ARG A 436 15.58 -19.40 7.90
C ARG A 436 15.06 -19.59 9.33
N GLY A 437 14.06 -18.81 9.72
CA GLY A 437 13.32 -19.08 10.95
C GLY A 437 12.61 -20.42 10.78
N GLU A 438 13.04 -21.44 11.52
CA GLU A 438 12.34 -22.71 11.58
C GLU A 438 10.91 -22.49 12.08
N ARG A 439 9.93 -22.97 11.31
CA ARG A 439 8.58 -23.29 11.80
C ARG A 439 8.24 -24.70 11.36
#